data_AF-A0A423F7Z5-F1
#
_entry.id   AF-A0A423F7Z5-F1
#
_cell.length_a   1.000
_cell.length_b   1.000
_cell.length_c   1.000
_cell.angle_alpha   90.00
_cell.angle_beta   90.00
_cell.angle_gamma   90.00
#
_symmetry.space_group_name_H-M   'P 1'
#
loop_
_entity.id
_entity.type
_entity.pdbx_description
1 polymer ?
#
loop_
_entity_poly.entity_id
_entity_poly.type
_entity_poly.pdbx_seq_one_letter_code
_entity_poly.pdbx_strand_id
1 'polypeptide(L)'
;MHAISQSAVWIKEPSADVGVVIVTSVELPKYMIDALHVAIDDWDQVAYLVIKHSEVLMADWLRAGSSPEQSAGGYACDASQLLRSVPHGSFFLDVEVGTVPGLAWLGSVHGHPLRVVELGTIALSTAAMDQQVEQVLSATRSLAKSVLQARGVI
;
A
#
# COMPACT_ATOMS: atom_id res chain seq x y z
N MET A 1 15.58 10.44 -6.38
CA MET A 1 15.93 9.16 -7.02
C MET A 1 14.84 8.18 -6.61
N HIS A 2 13.81 8.01 -7.43
CA HIS A 2 12.65 7.17 -7.10
C HIS A 2 13.14 5.74 -6.87
N ALA A 3 12.82 5.17 -5.72
CA ALA A 3 13.05 3.74 -5.47
C ALA A 3 11.98 2.96 -6.26
N ILE A 4 12.19 2.86 -7.57
CA ILE A 4 11.44 1.96 -8.45
C ILE A 4 12.13 0.61 -8.33
N SER A 5 11.58 -0.31 -7.53
CA SER A 5 11.90 -1.72 -7.74
C SER A 5 11.18 -2.15 -9.03
N GLN A 6 11.74 -3.10 -9.77
CA GLN A 6 11.03 -3.66 -10.94
C GLN A 6 9.66 -4.25 -10.55
N SER A 7 9.48 -4.61 -9.28
CA SER A 7 8.30 -5.26 -8.74
C SER A 7 7.24 -4.32 -8.16
N ALA A 8 7.53 -3.03 -7.98
CA ALA A 8 6.58 -2.07 -7.38
C ALA A 8 6.91 -0.61 -7.73
N VAL A 9 5.90 0.26 -7.70
CA VAL A 9 6.06 1.70 -7.98
C VAL A 9 5.21 2.54 -7.04
N TRP A 10 5.85 3.53 -6.42
CA TRP A 10 5.15 4.60 -5.71
C TRP A 10 4.48 5.53 -6.73
N ILE A 11 3.15 5.59 -6.69
CA ILE A 11 2.37 6.58 -7.44
C ILE A 11 2.37 7.90 -6.67
N LYS A 12 2.28 7.81 -5.33
CA LYS A 12 2.51 8.91 -4.41
C LYS A 12 3.45 8.44 -3.29
N GLU A 13 4.63 9.04 -3.20
CA GLU A 13 5.63 8.67 -2.20
C GLU A 13 5.15 9.02 -0.77
N PRO A 14 5.56 8.25 0.26
CA PRO A 14 5.24 8.57 1.64
C PRO A 14 5.97 9.83 2.10
N SER A 15 5.22 10.75 2.70
CA SER A 15 5.73 11.88 3.47
C SER A 15 6.12 11.42 4.89
N ALA A 16 6.74 12.32 5.68
CA ALA A 16 7.00 12.06 7.10
C ALA A 16 5.72 11.87 7.93
N ASP A 17 4.61 12.44 7.47
CA ASP A 17 3.32 12.47 8.18
C ASP A 17 2.36 11.37 7.72
N VAL A 18 2.76 10.54 6.75
CA VAL A 18 1.89 9.48 6.23
C VAL A 18 1.36 8.63 7.39
N GLY A 19 0.04 8.43 7.37
CA GLY A 19 -0.70 7.60 8.30
C GLY A 19 -1.32 6.39 7.61
N VAL A 20 -1.56 6.49 6.30
CA VAL A 20 -2.16 5.41 5.50
C VAL A 20 -1.39 5.26 4.19
N VAL A 21 -1.07 4.02 3.83
CA VAL A 21 -0.54 3.66 2.52
C VAL A 21 -1.60 2.85 1.79
N ILE A 22 -2.15 3.38 0.71
CA ILE A 22 -2.98 2.59 -0.20
C ILE A 22 -2.03 1.66 -0.97
N VAL A 23 -2.37 0.38 -1.05
CA VAL A 23 -1.61 -0.61 -1.81
C VAL A 23 -2.57 -1.31 -2.76
N THR A 24 -2.25 -1.31 -4.06
CA THR A 24 -3.02 -2.03 -5.09
C THR A 24 -2.11 -2.91 -5.91
N SER A 25 -2.65 -3.96 -6.54
CA SER A 25 -1.94 -4.66 -7.62
C SER A 25 -2.08 -3.89 -8.93
N VAL A 26 -1.24 -4.24 -9.92
CA VAL A 26 -1.38 -3.77 -11.31
C VAL A 26 -2.62 -4.30 -12.03
N GLU A 27 -3.34 -5.25 -11.44
CA GLU A 27 -4.59 -5.78 -12.01
C GLU A 27 -5.75 -4.80 -11.84
N LEU A 28 -5.61 -3.82 -10.93
CA LEU A 28 -6.56 -2.74 -10.81
C LEU A 28 -6.58 -1.92 -12.12
N PRO A 29 -7.76 -1.61 -12.69
CA PRO A 29 -7.85 -0.83 -13.92
C PRO A 29 -7.10 0.48 -13.81
N LYS A 30 -6.36 0.85 -14.87
CA LYS A 30 -5.63 2.12 -14.94
C LYS A 30 -6.51 3.32 -14.60
N TYR A 31 -7.76 3.31 -15.03
CA TYR A 31 -8.74 4.35 -14.68
C TYR A 31 -8.84 4.57 -13.16
N MET A 32 -8.94 3.50 -12.38
CA MET A 32 -9.08 3.58 -10.94
C MET A 32 -7.78 3.98 -10.26
N ILE A 33 -6.63 3.49 -10.75
CA ILE A 33 -5.31 3.92 -10.27
C ILE A 33 -5.16 5.44 -10.46
N ASP A 34 -5.47 5.95 -11.65
CA ASP A 34 -5.38 7.37 -11.97
C ASP A 34 -6.38 8.19 -11.14
N ALA A 35 -7.63 7.72 -10.99
CA ALA A 35 -8.66 8.39 -10.19
C ALA A 35 -8.30 8.46 -8.70
N LEU A 36 -7.77 7.37 -8.14
CA LEU A 36 -7.26 7.34 -6.76
C LEU A 36 -6.11 8.32 -6.59
N HIS A 37 -5.15 8.31 -7.52
CA HIS A 37 -4.02 9.24 -7.47
C HIS A 37 -4.45 10.70 -7.46
N VAL A 38 -5.36 11.09 -8.36
CA VAL A 38 -5.91 12.45 -8.42
C VAL A 38 -6.65 12.80 -7.13
N ALA A 39 -7.46 11.89 -6.59
CA ALA A 39 -8.28 12.16 -5.42
C ALA A 39 -7.48 12.33 -4.12
N ILE A 40 -6.31 11.69 -4.00
CA ILE A 40 -5.46 11.75 -2.82
C ILE A 40 -4.28 12.71 -2.97
N ASP A 41 -4.15 13.42 -4.09
CA ASP A 41 -2.96 14.23 -4.40
C ASP A 41 -2.67 15.24 -3.28
N ASP A 42 -3.69 15.94 -2.81
CA ASP A 42 -3.61 16.93 -1.72
C ASP A 42 -3.61 16.32 -0.30
N TRP A 43 -3.63 14.99 -0.16
CA TRP A 43 -3.72 14.35 1.17
C TRP A 43 -2.33 13.97 1.67
N ASP A 44 -1.66 14.86 2.40
CA ASP A 44 -0.28 14.68 2.89
C ASP A 44 -0.06 13.40 3.73
N GLN A 45 -1.13 12.90 4.34
CA GLN A 45 -1.11 11.73 5.22
C GLN A 45 -1.32 10.41 4.48
N VAL A 46 -1.45 10.46 3.16
CA VAL A 46 -1.71 9.28 2.33
C VAL A 46 -0.63 9.12 1.28
N ALA A 47 -0.07 7.92 1.23
CA ALA A 47 0.80 7.46 0.15
C ALA A 47 0.10 6.40 -0.69
N TYR A 48 0.59 6.18 -1.90
CA TYR A 48 0.01 5.20 -2.80
C TYR A 48 1.07 4.38 -3.53
N LEU A 49 1.00 3.06 -3.34
CA LEU A 49 1.91 2.06 -3.87
C LEU A 49 1.18 1.10 -4.80
N VAL A 50 1.73 0.87 -5.99
CA VAL A 50 1.25 -0.15 -6.92
C VAL A 50 2.27 -1.29 -7.00
N ILE A 51 1.83 -2.51 -6.69
CA ILE A 51 2.62 -3.73 -6.76
C ILE A 51 2.46 -4.39 -8.13
N LYS A 52 3.56 -4.57 -8.85
CA LYS A 52 3.61 -5.19 -10.18
C LYS A 52 3.78 -6.70 -10.11
N HIS A 53 4.62 -7.17 -9.19
CA HIS A 53 4.98 -8.58 -9.05
C HIS A 53 5.03 -8.99 -7.57
N SER A 54 3.86 -9.23 -6.96
CA SER A 54 3.76 -9.56 -5.53
C SER A 54 4.53 -10.83 -5.17
N GLU A 55 4.37 -11.91 -5.95
CA GLU A 55 5.00 -13.20 -5.67
C GLU A 55 6.54 -13.12 -5.65
N VAL A 56 7.12 -12.35 -6.59
CA VAL A 56 8.57 -12.14 -6.66
C VAL A 56 9.06 -11.39 -5.42
N LEU A 57 8.35 -10.33 -5.04
CA LEU A 57 8.67 -9.51 -3.88
C LEU A 57 8.54 -10.30 -2.57
N MET A 58 7.49 -11.13 -2.45
CA MET A 58 7.26 -12.01 -1.30
C MET A 58 8.32 -13.10 -1.19
N ALA A 59 8.66 -13.76 -2.30
CA ALA A 59 9.69 -14.79 -2.33
C ALA A 59 11.07 -14.25 -1.93
N ASP A 60 11.39 -13.02 -2.35
CA ASP A 60 12.62 -12.33 -1.93
C ASP A 60 12.64 -12.04 -0.43
N TRP A 61 11.52 -11.53 0.11
CA TRP A 61 11.37 -11.28 1.55
C TRP A 61 11.49 -12.55 2.41
N LEU A 62 10.80 -13.63 2.01
CA LEU A 62 10.87 -14.92 2.73
C LEU A 62 12.28 -15.52 2.70
N ARG A 63 12.99 -15.38 1.57
CA ARG A 63 14.37 -15.83 1.43
C ARG A 63 15.30 -15.06 2.37
N ALA A 64 15.17 -13.74 2.40
CA ALA A 64 15.95 -12.88 3.30
C ALA A 64 15.71 -13.24 4.78
N GLY A 65 14.46 -13.48 5.18
CA GLY A 65 14.11 -13.87 6.56
C GLY A 65 14.58 -15.27 6.97
N SER A 66 14.93 -16.14 6.02
CA SER A 66 15.36 -17.52 6.28
C SER A 66 16.89 -17.66 6.44
N SER A 67 17.66 -16.59 6.20
CA SER A 67 19.13 -16.63 6.25
C SER A 67 19.66 -16.28 7.66
N PRO A 68 20.41 -17.20 8.31
CA PRO A 68 20.90 -16.99 9.68
C PRO A 68 22.00 -15.93 9.85
N GLU A 69 22.54 -15.38 8.75
CA GLU A 69 23.68 -14.43 8.79
C GLU A 69 23.28 -12.94 8.90
N GLN A 70 21.98 -12.61 8.97
CA GLN A 70 21.52 -11.22 8.98
C GLN A 70 21.46 -10.60 10.39
N SER A 71 22.63 -10.48 11.01
CA SER A 71 22.84 -9.67 12.21
C SER A 71 23.58 -8.34 11.94
N ALA A 72 23.67 -7.91 10.68
CA ALA A 72 24.23 -6.60 10.31
C ALA A 72 23.21 -5.82 9.45
N GLY A 73 22.74 -4.71 9.99
CA GLY A 73 21.60 -3.95 9.48
C GLY A 73 21.77 -3.44 8.05
N GLY A 74 20.71 -3.63 7.27
CA GLY A 74 20.50 -3.12 5.93
C GLY A 74 19.22 -3.77 5.40
N TYR A 75 18.34 -3.00 4.79
CA TYR A 75 17.09 -3.50 4.23
C TYR A 75 17.36 -4.70 3.29
N ALA A 76 17.14 -5.90 3.81
CA ALA A 76 17.74 -7.13 3.28
C ALA A 76 17.05 -7.69 2.03
N CYS A 77 15.91 -7.11 1.66
CA CYS A 77 15.15 -7.47 0.48
C CYS A 77 14.50 -6.22 -0.13
N ASP A 78 14.02 -6.36 -1.35
CA ASP A 78 13.36 -5.28 -2.09
C ASP A 78 12.12 -4.74 -1.35
N ALA A 79 11.36 -5.62 -0.69
CA ALA A 79 10.18 -5.23 0.10
C ALA A 79 10.55 -4.29 1.25
N SER A 80 11.58 -4.65 2.02
CA SER A 80 12.05 -3.83 3.13
C SER A 80 12.63 -2.50 2.62
N GLN A 81 13.34 -2.51 1.49
CA GLN A 81 13.85 -1.27 0.89
C GLN A 81 12.73 -0.35 0.40
N LEU A 82 11.70 -0.93 -0.21
CA LEU A 82 10.55 -0.19 -0.72
C LEU A 82 9.76 0.50 0.40
N LEU A 83 9.56 -0.21 1.51
CA LEU A 83 8.74 0.27 2.63
C LEU A 83 9.52 1.06 3.69
N ARG A 84 10.83 1.27 3.47
CA ARG A 84 11.72 1.91 4.46
C ARG A 84 11.32 3.32 4.88
N SER A 85 10.69 4.05 3.98
CA SER A 85 10.27 5.44 4.18
C SER A 85 8.88 5.54 4.80
N VAL A 86 8.20 4.41 5.04
CA VAL A 86 6.89 4.41 5.69
C VAL A 86 7.09 4.49 7.21
N PRO A 87 6.61 5.54 7.90
CA PRO A 87 6.70 5.68 9.34
C PRO A 87 6.02 4.53 10.07
N HIS A 88 6.64 4.07 11.15
CA HIS A 88 6.05 3.06 12.03
C HIS A 88 4.65 3.48 12.52
N GLY A 89 3.75 2.50 12.63
CA GLY A 89 2.37 2.73 13.03
C GLY A 89 1.45 3.25 11.91
N SER A 90 1.97 3.50 10.70
CA SER A 90 1.13 3.75 9.52
C SER A 90 0.36 2.49 9.14
N PHE A 91 -0.89 2.66 8.68
CA PHE A 91 -1.74 1.58 8.19
C PHE A 91 -1.49 1.30 6.72
N PHE A 92 -1.58 0.02 6.35
CA PHE A 92 -1.65 -0.39 4.95
C PHE A 92 -3.11 -0.68 4.62
N LEU A 93 -3.62 -0.02 3.58
CA LEU A 93 -4.92 -0.30 3.01
C LEU A 93 -4.72 -1.12 1.73
N ASP A 94 -4.88 -2.42 1.87
CA ASP A 94 -4.80 -3.39 0.80
C ASP A 94 -6.11 -3.38 0.00
N VAL A 95 -6.04 -2.99 -1.27
CA VAL A 95 -7.18 -2.91 -2.17
C VAL A 95 -7.15 -4.14 -3.08
N GLU A 96 -8.01 -5.08 -2.76
CA GLU A 96 -8.01 -6.41 -3.37
C GLU A 96 -9.11 -6.55 -4.42
N VAL A 97 -8.73 -7.19 -5.51
CA VAL A 97 -9.59 -7.48 -6.66
C VAL A 97 -9.70 -8.99 -6.77
N GLY A 98 -10.68 -9.58 -6.05
CA GLY A 98 -10.90 -11.02 -6.07
C GLY A 98 -11.05 -11.62 -4.68
N THR A 99 -10.79 -12.93 -4.57
CA THR A 99 -11.09 -13.73 -3.36
C THR A 99 -9.85 -14.15 -2.59
N VAL A 100 -8.64 -13.97 -3.13
CA VAL A 100 -7.39 -14.37 -2.49
C VAL A 100 -6.54 -13.12 -2.24
N PRO A 101 -6.28 -12.74 -0.98
CA PRO A 101 -5.43 -11.61 -0.65
C PRO A 101 -3.99 -11.88 -1.13
N GLY A 102 -3.53 -11.08 -2.09
CA GLY A 102 -2.19 -11.18 -2.68
C GLY A 102 -1.16 -10.28 -1.99
N LEU A 103 -1.59 -9.27 -1.23
CA LEU A 103 -0.72 -8.21 -0.72
C LEU A 103 -0.68 -8.09 0.81
N ALA A 104 -1.54 -8.83 1.53
CA ALA A 104 -1.65 -8.79 2.99
C ALA A 104 -0.33 -9.04 3.75
N TRP A 105 0.63 -9.74 3.14
CA TRP A 105 1.94 -10.00 3.74
C TRP A 105 2.80 -8.73 3.91
N LEU A 106 2.54 -7.67 3.12
CA LEU A 106 3.32 -6.42 3.16
C LEU A 106 3.30 -5.75 4.55
N GLY A 107 2.17 -5.86 5.27
CA GLY A 107 2.07 -5.38 6.64
C GLY A 107 3.10 -6.05 7.58
N SER A 108 3.46 -7.30 7.30
CA SER A 108 4.39 -8.07 8.13
C SER A 108 5.85 -7.70 7.92
N VAL A 109 6.20 -6.99 6.84
CA VAL A 109 7.60 -6.64 6.52
C VAL A 109 8.24 -5.76 7.60
N HIS A 110 7.50 -4.76 8.09
CA HIS A 110 7.92 -3.87 9.19
C HIS A 110 6.89 -3.81 10.35
N GLY A 111 5.92 -4.73 10.38
CA GLY A 111 4.90 -4.79 11.43
C GLY A 111 3.84 -3.68 11.35
N HIS A 112 3.49 -3.23 10.14
CA HIS A 112 2.40 -2.28 9.94
C HIS A 112 1.03 -2.96 10.08
N PRO A 113 0.06 -2.32 10.76
CA PRO A 113 -1.31 -2.82 10.75
C PRO A 113 -1.88 -2.73 9.32
N LEU A 114 -2.59 -3.78 8.92
CA LEU A 114 -3.19 -3.88 7.60
C LEU A 114 -4.72 -3.97 7.68
N ARG A 115 -5.39 -3.38 6.69
CA ARG A 115 -6.82 -3.46 6.44
C ARG A 115 -7.05 -3.76 4.97
N VAL A 116 -8.06 -4.58 4.69
CA VAL A 116 -8.40 -4.98 3.33
C VAL A 116 -9.69 -4.29 2.91
N VAL A 117 -9.71 -3.77 1.70
CA VAL A 117 -10.93 -3.33 0.99
C VAL A 117 -11.11 -4.27 -0.18
N GLU A 118 -12.12 -5.13 -0.07
CA GLU A 118 -12.52 -6.03 -1.15
C GLU A 118 -13.45 -5.28 -2.11
N LEU A 119 -13.01 -5.08 -3.35
CA LEU A 119 -13.81 -4.44 -4.39
C LEU A 119 -14.75 -5.43 -5.10
N GLY A 120 -14.57 -6.72 -4.87
CA GLY A 120 -15.27 -7.79 -5.59
C GLY A 120 -14.86 -7.82 -7.07
N THR A 121 -15.84 -7.98 -7.96
CA THR A 121 -15.61 -7.91 -9.40
C THR A 121 -15.41 -6.46 -9.82
N ILE A 122 -14.37 -6.19 -10.61
CA ILE A 122 -14.15 -4.87 -11.21
C ILE A 122 -15.35 -4.47 -12.07
N ALA A 123 -15.85 -3.26 -11.82
CA ALA A 123 -16.93 -2.70 -12.60
C ALA A 123 -16.52 -2.44 -14.05
N LEU A 124 -17.46 -2.67 -14.98
CA LEU A 124 -17.23 -2.48 -16.42
C LEU A 124 -17.50 -1.05 -16.90
N SER A 125 -18.25 -0.26 -16.13
CA SER A 125 -18.57 1.13 -16.45
C SER A 125 -17.80 2.10 -15.56
N THR A 126 -17.47 3.28 -16.08
CA THR A 126 -16.77 4.33 -15.33
C THR A 126 -17.55 4.75 -14.08
N ALA A 127 -18.85 4.97 -14.19
CA ALA A 127 -19.69 5.37 -13.05
C ALA A 127 -19.69 4.34 -11.90
N ALA A 128 -19.59 3.04 -12.21
CA ALA A 128 -19.50 2.01 -11.18
C ALA A 128 -18.06 1.84 -10.66
N MET A 129 -17.04 2.06 -11.49
CA MET A 129 -15.65 2.18 -11.03
C MET A 129 -15.48 3.38 -10.09
N ASP A 130 -16.17 4.50 -10.34
CA ASP A 130 -16.15 5.67 -9.45
C ASP A 130 -16.70 5.34 -8.06
N GLN A 131 -17.72 4.48 -7.98
CA GLN A 131 -18.23 3.99 -6.70
C GLN A 131 -17.19 3.12 -5.96
N GLN A 132 -16.46 2.28 -6.69
CA GLN A 132 -15.37 1.48 -6.12
C GLN A 132 -14.20 2.37 -5.67
N VAL A 133 -13.86 3.42 -6.43
CA VAL A 133 -12.87 4.43 -6.02
C VAL A 133 -13.32 5.13 -4.73
N GLU A 134 -14.57 5.58 -4.65
CA GLU A 134 -15.09 6.24 -3.44
C GLU A 134 -15.12 5.30 -2.23
N GLN A 135 -15.36 4.00 -2.42
CA GLN A 135 -15.24 3.01 -1.35
C GLN A 135 -13.82 2.98 -0.76
N VAL A 136 -12.79 2.94 -1.61
CA VAL A 136 -11.38 2.99 -1.19
C VAL A 136 -11.06 4.32 -0.49
N LEU A 137 -11.52 5.44 -1.05
CA LEU A 137 -11.29 6.77 -0.47
C LEU A 137 -11.94 6.91 0.91
N SER A 138 -13.18 6.43 1.07
CA SER A 138 -13.90 6.44 2.34
C SER A 138 -13.19 5.62 3.42
N ALA A 139 -12.71 4.43 3.07
CA ALA A 139 -11.90 3.59 3.96
C ALA A 139 -10.58 4.29 4.34
N THR A 140 -9.91 4.90 3.35
CA THR A 140 -8.67 5.66 3.56
C THR A 140 -8.88 6.83 4.52
N ARG A 141 -9.92 7.66 4.32
CA ARG A 141 -10.25 8.79 5.21
C ARG A 141 -10.51 8.32 6.63
N SER A 142 -11.24 7.22 6.79
CA SER A 142 -11.56 6.65 8.10
C SER A 142 -10.30 6.21 8.84
N LEU A 143 -9.35 5.57 8.15
CA LEU A 143 -8.07 5.17 8.73
C LEU A 143 -7.17 6.36 9.03
N ALA A 144 -7.04 7.31 8.11
CA ALA A 144 -6.24 8.52 8.31
C ALA A 144 -6.72 9.28 9.55
N LYS A 145 -8.05 9.46 9.69
CA LYS A 145 -8.65 10.05 10.88
C LYS A 145 -8.31 9.28 12.15
N SER A 146 -8.40 7.94 12.13
CA SER A 146 -8.05 7.10 13.28
C SER A 146 -6.59 7.26 13.68
N VAL A 147 -5.68 7.40 12.71
CA VAL A 147 -4.24 7.60 12.96
C VAL A 147 -3.98 8.97 13.57
N LEU A 148 -4.60 10.03 13.03
CA LEU A 148 -4.47 11.37 13.58
C LEU A 148 -4.96 11.47 15.02
N GLN A 149 -6.09 10.84 15.32
CA GLN A 149 -6.62 10.78 16.68
C GLN A 149 -5.67 10.02 17.61
N ALA A 150 -5.12 8.89 17.18
CA ALA A 150 -4.14 8.14 17.96
C ALA A 150 -2.82 8.93 18.19
N ARG A 151 -2.44 9.80 17.26
CA ARG A 151 -1.28 10.70 17.36
C ARG A 151 -1.57 11.98 18.16
N GLY A 152 -2.81 12.23 18.59
CA GLY A 152 -3.21 13.42 19.34
C GLY A 152 -3.20 14.73 18.53
N VAL A 153 -3.30 14.63 17.20
CA VAL A 153 -3.27 15.78 16.28
C VAL A 153 -4.65 16.44 16.12
N ILE A 154 -5.72 15.67 16.32
CA ILE A 154 -7.13 16.11 16.26
C ILE A 154 -7.95 15.49 17.37
#